data_AF-A0A0R3MJL3-F1
#
_entry.id   AF-A0A0R3MJL3-F1
#
_cell.length_a   1.000
_cell.length_b   1.000
_cell.length_c   1.000
_cell.angle_alpha   90.00
_cell.angle_beta   90.00
_cell.angle_gamma   90.00
#
_symmetry.space_group_name_H-M   'P 1'
#
loop_
_entity.id
_entity.type
_entity.pdbx_description
1 polymer ?
#
loop_
_entity_poly.entity_id
_entity_poly.type
_entity_poly.pdbx_seq_one_letter_code
_entity_poly.pdbx_strand_id
1 'polypeptide(L)'
;MGVAGLLGLAVSIVLHELAHAVVARQYDMPIRGITLFVFGGVAEMEDEPTSAKGEFLMAIAGPIMSLGLAIVFYLLVLLIPGGVSVADGEMALSAQAVVLLYLAGIN
;
A
#
# COMPACT_ATOMS: atom_id res chain seq x y z
N MET A 1 16.14 11.10 -3.28
CA MET A 1 14.66 11.08 -3.20
C MET A 1 14.02 9.99 -4.04
N GLY A 2 14.31 9.89 -5.33
CA GLY A 2 13.69 8.88 -6.21
C GLY A 2 13.80 7.43 -5.72
N VAL A 3 14.96 7.03 -5.19
CA VAL A 3 15.15 5.68 -4.62
C VAL A 3 14.21 5.40 -3.43
N ALA A 4 14.03 6.37 -2.53
CA ALA A 4 13.13 6.21 -1.38
C ALA A 4 11.66 6.09 -1.82
N GLY A 5 11.24 6.90 -2.78
CA GLY A 5 9.90 6.80 -3.37
C GLY A 5 9.68 5.46 -4.09
N LEU A 6 10.65 5.01 -4.88
CA LEU A 6 10.59 3.72 -5.59
C LEU A 6 10.50 2.54 -4.61
N LEU A 7 11.35 2.51 -3.58
CA LEU A 7 11.32 1.46 -2.57
C LEU A 7 10.02 1.49 -1.78
N GLY A 8 9.54 2.67 -1.40
CA GLY A 8 8.25 2.83 -0.72
C GLY A 8 7.07 2.35 -1.56
N LEU A 9 7.06 2.66 -2.86
CA LEU A 9 6.05 2.19 -3.81
C LEU A 9 6.10 0.66 -3.93
N ALA A 10 7.30 0.09 -4.16
CA ALA A 10 7.46 -1.35 -4.30
C ALA A 10 7.00 -2.10 -3.05
N VAL A 11 7.36 -1.62 -1.86
CA VAL A 11 6.89 -2.18 -0.58
C VAL A 11 5.37 -2.04 -0.43
N SER A 12 4.79 -0.92 -0.83
CA SER A 12 3.34 -0.71 -0.77
C SER A 12 2.58 -1.73 -1.63
N ILE A 13 3.02 -1.93 -2.87
CA ILE A 13 2.43 -2.91 -3.79
C ILE A 13 2.58 -4.34 -3.22
N VAL A 14 3.78 -4.70 -2.74
CA VAL A 14 4.00 -6.02 -2.13
C VAL A 14 3.05 -6.26 -0.96
N LEU A 15 2.88 -5.28 -0.08
CA LEU A 15 2.00 -5.40 1.07
C LEU A 15 0.52 -5.45 0.67
N HIS A 16 0.10 -4.70 -0.35
CA HIS A 16 -1.24 -4.78 -0.93
C HIS A 16 -1.57 -6.19 -1.41
N GLU A 17 -0.68 -6.77 -2.24
CA GLU A 17 -0.90 -8.12 -2.78
C GLU A 17 -0.77 -9.20 -1.70
N LEU A 18 0.10 -8.99 -0.70
CA LEU A 18 0.20 -9.90 0.44
C LEU A 18 -1.11 -9.94 1.24
N ALA A 19 -1.82 -8.82 1.38
CA ALA A 19 -3.11 -8.79 2.07
C ALA A 19 -4.13 -9.69 1.37
N HIS A 20 -4.17 -9.66 0.03
CA HIS A 20 -4.98 -10.60 -0.76
C HIS A 20 -4.58 -12.05 -0.48
N ALA A 21 -3.29 -12.38 -0.49
CA ALA A 21 -2.84 -13.75 -0.22
C ALA A 21 -3.13 -14.26 1.20
N VAL A 22 -3.09 -13.37 2.19
CA VAL A 22 -3.46 -13.71 3.57
C VAL A 22 -4.94 -14.06 3.65
N VAL A 23 -5.82 -13.28 3.02
CA VAL A 23 -7.26 -13.57 3.00
C VAL A 23 -7.54 -14.85 2.20
N ALA A 24 -6.91 -15.06 1.04
CA ALA A 24 -7.12 -16.25 0.23
C ALA A 24 -6.80 -17.54 1.00
N ARG A 25 -5.70 -17.53 1.76
CA ARG A 25 -5.32 -18.63 2.66
C ARG A 25 -6.35 -18.92 3.75
N GLN A 26 -7.09 -17.92 4.23
CA GLN A 26 -8.13 -18.12 5.25
C GLN A 26 -9.41 -18.75 4.68
N TYR A 27 -9.60 -18.68 3.36
CA TYR A 27 -10.77 -19.20 2.65
C TYR A 27 -10.45 -20.42 1.79
N ASP A 28 -9.35 -21.11 2.08
CA ASP A 28 -8.89 -22.30 1.34
C ASP A 28 -8.80 -22.08 -0.18
N MET A 29 -8.45 -20.86 -0.59
CA MET A 29 -8.18 -20.49 -1.99
C MET A 29 -6.66 -20.45 -2.20
N PRO A 30 -6.03 -21.55 -2.66
CA PRO A 30 -4.58 -21.58 -2.85
C PRO A 30 -4.15 -20.62 -3.96
N ILE A 31 -3.25 -19.69 -3.60
CA ILE A 31 -2.53 -18.84 -4.55
C ILE A 31 -1.16 -19.47 -4.80
N ARG A 32 -0.86 -19.80 -6.05
CA ARG A 32 0.44 -20.37 -6.46
C ARG A 32 1.57 -19.34 -6.36
N GLY A 33 1.28 -18.11 -6.72
CA GLY A 33 2.24 -17.02 -6.72
C GLY A 33 1.57 -15.67 -6.93
N ILE A 34 2.30 -14.63 -6.56
CA ILE A 34 1.96 -13.24 -6.91
C ILE A 34 3.04 -12.78 -7.87
N THR A 35 2.64 -12.47 -9.10
CA THR A 35 3.54 -11.87 -10.09
C THR A 35 3.40 -10.36 -10.02
N LEU A 36 4.51 -9.68 -9.69
CA LEU A 36 4.58 -8.23 -9.60
C LEU A 36 5.01 -7.64 -10.94
N PHE A 37 4.24 -6.67 -11.42
CA PHE A 37 4.51 -5.85 -12.59
C PHE A 37 4.79 -4.41 -12.18
N VAL A 38 5.31 -3.61 -13.11
CA VAL A 38 5.54 -2.17 -12.88
C VAL A 38 4.24 -1.43 -12.54
N PHE A 39 3.08 -1.93 -12.99
CA PHE A 39 1.78 -1.29 -12.81
C PHE A 39 0.87 -1.96 -11.75
N GLY A 40 1.34 -2.99 -11.03
CA GLY A 40 0.52 -3.70 -10.03
C GLY A 40 0.97 -5.14 -9.80
N GLY A 41 0.11 -5.98 -9.22
CA GLY A 41 0.33 -7.43 -9.10
C GLY A 41 -0.82 -8.23 -9.70
N VAL A 42 -0.54 -9.48 -10.05
CA VAL A 42 -1.56 -10.48 -10.38
C VAL A 42 -1.32 -11.70 -9.53
N ALA A 43 -2.35 -12.12 -8.79
CA ALA A 43 -2.35 -13.37 -8.04
C ALA A 43 -2.78 -14.53 -8.95
N GLU A 44 -1.94 -15.57 -9.01
CA GLU A 44 -2.25 -16.81 -9.72
C GLU A 44 -3.08 -17.72 -8.81
N MET A 45 -4.39 -17.74 -9.02
CA MET A 45 -5.32 -18.61 -8.29
C MET A 45 -5.45 -19.97 -8.99
N GLU A 46 -5.43 -21.07 -8.24
CA GLU A 46 -5.65 -22.42 -8.81
C GLU A 46 -7.14 -22.74 -9.01
N ASP A 47 -8.00 -22.22 -8.13
CA ASP A 47 -9.43 -22.53 -8.07
C ASP A 47 -10.27 -21.25 -8.00
N GLU A 48 -11.51 -21.31 -8.50
CA GLU A 48 -12.47 -20.21 -8.41
C GLU A 48 -13.04 -20.05 -6.98
N PRO A 49 -13.36 -18.82 -6.54
CA PRO A 49 -13.93 -18.58 -5.22
C PRO A 49 -15.22 -19.36 -4.99
N THR A 50 -15.24 -20.22 -3.98
CA THR A 50 -16.40 -21.08 -3.68
C THR A 50 -17.48 -20.36 -2.85
N SER A 51 -17.24 -19.12 -2.41
CA SER A 51 -18.19 -18.33 -1.62
C SER A 51 -18.14 -16.83 -1.90
N ALA A 52 -19.32 -16.20 -2.00
CA ALA A 52 -19.46 -14.75 -2.19
C ALA A 52 -18.80 -13.92 -1.07
N LYS A 53 -18.78 -14.45 0.16
CA LYS A 53 -18.10 -13.80 1.29
C LYS A 53 -16.58 -13.81 1.10
N GLY A 54 -16.01 -14.92 0.63
CA GLY A 54 -14.58 -15.02 0.33
C GLY A 54 -14.18 -14.04 -0.76
N GLU A 55 -14.96 -13.98 -1.85
CA GLU A 55 -14.75 -13.04 -2.95
C GLU A 55 -14.80 -11.57 -2.49
N PHE A 56 -15.80 -11.21 -1.69
CA PHE A 56 -15.93 -9.86 -1.14
C PHE A 56 -14.75 -9.49 -0.24
N LEU A 57 -14.35 -10.39 0.68
CA LEU A 57 -13.24 -10.13 1.59
C LEU A 57 -11.90 -10.08 0.88
N MET A 58 -11.71 -10.90 -0.15
CA MET A 58 -10.57 -10.80 -1.06
C MET A 58 -10.54 -9.42 -1.71
N ALA A 59 -11.64 -8.99 -2.34
CA ALA A 59 -11.69 -7.72 -3.05
C ALA A 59 -11.33 -6.50 -2.18
N ILE A 60 -11.71 -6.51 -0.90
CA ILE A 60 -11.44 -5.38 0.02
C ILE A 60 -10.11 -5.50 0.78
N ALA A 61 -9.43 -6.66 0.77
CA ALA A 61 -8.21 -6.89 1.54
C ALA A 61 -7.09 -5.92 1.15
N GLY A 62 -6.81 -5.82 -0.16
CA GLY A 62 -5.85 -4.87 -0.72
C GLY A 62 -6.19 -3.41 -0.38
N PRO A 63 -7.40 -2.90 -0.69
CA PRO A 63 -7.82 -1.55 -0.33
C PRO A 63 -7.70 -1.21 1.16
N ILE A 64 -8.04 -2.15 2.06
CA ILE A 64 -7.86 -1.94 3.51
C ILE A 64 -6.37 -1.82 3.87
N MET A 65 -5.52 -2.65 3.27
CA MET A 65 -4.07 -2.57 3.50
C MET A 65 -3.50 -1.24 2.97
N SER A 66 -3.89 -0.83 1.77
CA SER A 66 -3.48 0.46 1.19
C SER A 66 -3.97 1.63 2.05
N LEU A 67 -5.22 1.65 2.49
CA LEU A 67 -5.71 2.68 3.40
C LEU A 67 -4.90 2.72 4.72
N GLY A 68 -4.55 1.55 5.27
CA GLY A 68 -3.67 1.45 6.43
C GLY A 68 -2.29 2.06 6.18
N LEU A 69 -1.68 1.77 5.04
CA LEU A 69 -0.40 2.35 4.63
C LEU A 69 -0.50 3.86 4.40
N ALA A 70 -1.59 4.35 3.81
CA ALA A 70 -1.85 5.77 3.61
C ALA A 70 -1.84 6.52 4.94
N ILE A 71 -2.55 5.99 5.93
CA ILE A 71 -2.59 6.53 7.30
C ILE A 71 -1.18 6.49 7.92
N VAL A 72 -0.47 5.38 7.82
CA VAL A 72 0.89 5.25 8.37
C VAL A 72 1.84 6.29 7.76
N PHE A 73 1.88 6.41 6.43
CA PHE A 73 2.74 7.38 5.76
C PHE A 73 2.36 8.82 6.09
N TYR A 74 1.06 9.14 6.17
CA TYR A 74 0.59 10.45 6.59
C TYR A 74 1.02 10.76 8.03
N LEU A 75 0.85 9.82 8.96
CA LEU A 75 1.29 10.00 10.35
C LEU A 75 2.81 10.19 10.44
N LEU A 76 3.59 9.48 9.62
CA LEU A 76 5.04 9.67 9.56
C LEU A 76 5.42 11.09 9.16
N VAL A 77 4.69 11.74 8.25
CA VAL A 77 4.92 13.16 7.91
C VAL A 77 4.81 14.06 9.14
N LEU A 78 3.83 13.79 10.01
CA LEU A 78 3.59 14.58 11.22
C LEU A 78 4.67 14.35 12.31
N LEU A 79 5.32 13.19 12.28
CA LEU A 79 6.30 12.78 13.29
C LEU A 79 7.75 13.15 12.93
N ILE A 80 8.03 13.47 11.67
CA ILE A 80 9.40 13.77 11.23
C ILE A 80 9.74 15.23 11.54
N PRO A 81 10.80 15.50 12.32
CA PRO A 81 11.25 16.86 12.61
C PRO A 81 11.59 17.62 11.33
N GLY A 82 11.03 18.82 11.16
CA GLY A 82 11.23 19.63 9.94
C GLY A 82 10.51 19.09 8.71
N GLY A 83 9.62 18.10 8.86
CA GLY A 83 8.81 17.55 7.78
C GLY A 83 7.98 18.63 7.07
N VAL A 84 7.22 19.38 7.88
CA VAL A 84 6.44 20.55 7.48
C VAL A 84 6.96 21.75 8.26
N SER A 85 7.34 22.80 7.56
CA SER A 85 7.74 24.08 8.17
C SER A 85 6.81 25.17 7.67
N VAL A 86 6.29 25.99 8.57
CA VAL A 86 5.47 27.15 8.23
C VAL A 86 6.19 28.38 8.74
N ALA A 87 6.64 29.23 7.83
CA ALA A 87 7.35 30.48 8.14
C ALA A 87 6.79 31.59 7.27
N ASP A 88 6.50 32.75 7.86
CA ASP A 88 6.02 33.96 7.16
C ASP A 88 4.81 33.74 6.25
N GLY A 89 3.93 32.79 6.61
CA GLY A 89 2.74 32.44 5.82
C GLY A 89 3.00 31.46 4.67
N GLU A 90 4.25 31.04 4.46
CA GLU A 90 4.61 30.03 3.48
C GLU A 90 4.78 28.65 4.12
N MET A 91 4.22 27.62 3.48
CA MET A 91 4.40 26.23 3.86
C MET A 91 5.52 25.61 3.02
N ALA A 92 6.61 25.21 3.68
CA ALA A 92 7.71 24.47 3.09
C ALA A 92 7.64 23.00 3.52
N LEU A 93 7.74 22.10 2.54
CA LEU A 93 7.85 20.66 2.77
C LEU A 93 9.28 20.21 2.56
N SER A 94 9.82 19.47 3.52
CA SER A 94 11.08 18.77 3.31
C SER A 94 10.93 17.73 2.19
N ALA A 95 12.04 17.39 1.54
CA ALA A 95 12.01 16.38 0.48
C ALA A 95 11.45 15.03 0.96
N GLN A 96 11.74 14.64 2.21
CA GLN A 96 11.24 13.41 2.84
C GLN A 96 9.73 13.47 3.06
N ALA A 97 9.20 14.61 3.51
CA ALA A 97 7.76 14.81 3.64
C ALA A 97 7.04 14.72 2.28
N VAL A 98 7.63 15.25 1.21
CA VAL A 98 7.06 15.12 -0.15
C VAL A 98 6.95 13.64 -0.57
N VAL A 99 7.99 12.83 -0.32
CA VAL A 99 7.93 11.39 -0.65
C VAL A 99 6.87 10.67 0.17
N LEU A 100 6.76 10.95 1.48
CA LEU A 100 5.77 10.30 2.33
C LEU A 100 4.35 10.73 2.00
N LEU A 101 4.12 12.02 1.68
CA LEU A 101 2.81 12.49 1.21
C LEU A 101 2.45 11.88 -0.14
N TYR A 102 3.42 11.72 -1.05
CA TYR A 102 3.20 10.99 -2.29
C TYR A 102 2.80 9.53 -2.02
N LEU A 103 3.55 8.81 -1.17
CA LEU A 103 3.24 7.43 -0.79
C LEU A 103 1.88 7.32 -0.08
N ALA A 104 1.52 8.31 0.74
CA ALA A 104 0.22 8.38 1.40
C ALA A 104 -0.94 8.63 0.42
N GLY A 105 -0.70 9.36 -0.68
CA GLY A 105 -1.73 9.68 -1.66
C GLY A 105 -1.97 8.59 -2.71
N ILE A 106 -0.99 7.72 -2.98
CA ILE A 106 -1.13 6.61 -3.93
C ILE A 106 -1.69 5.33 -3.31
N ASN A 107 -1.66 5.23 -1.97
CA ASN A 107 -2.24 4.15 -1.19
C ASN A 107 -3.62 4.58 -0.67
#